data_AF-A0A7W0VBX1-F1
#
_entry.id   AF-A0A7W0VBX1-F1
#
_cell.length_a   1.000
_cell.length_b   1.000
_cell.length_c   1.000
_cell.angle_alpha   90.00
_cell.angle_beta   90.00
_cell.angle_gamma   90.00
#
_symmetry.space_group_name_H-M   'P 1'
#
loop_
_entity.id
_entity.type
_entity.pdbx_description
1 polymer ?
#
loop_
_entity_poly.entity_id
_entity_poly.type
_entity_poly.pdbx_seq_one_letter_code
_entity_poly.pdbx_strand_id
1 'polypeptide(L)'
;MLVLDERILADGTHARTHVTVLGDRVRIRDDDGTSGELSVAALDKVMTRYGRELEREIPLDGEALDLPGGYRLRRFRYHAIVDTEGRDYLVWERPGGEPLAAVGAMVTAALRYLVLRIQGEHSQESET
;
A
#
# COMPACT_ATOMS: atom_id res chain seq x y z
N MET A 1 10.73 3.86 4.73
CA MET A 1 9.37 3.62 5.25
C MET A 1 8.45 4.54 4.48
N LEU A 2 7.22 4.14 4.19
CA LEU A 2 6.23 4.97 3.47
C LEU A 2 4.87 4.82 4.15
N VAL A 3 4.11 5.92 4.25
CA VAL A 3 2.70 5.88 4.71
C VAL A 3 1.81 5.44 3.55
N LEU A 4 0.99 4.42 3.78
CA LEU A 4 0.04 3.90 2.80
C LEU A 4 -1.34 4.56 2.90
N ASP A 5 -1.78 4.82 4.13
CA ASP A 5 -3.12 5.33 4.45
C ASP A 5 -3.12 6.02 5.82
N GLU A 6 -4.01 6.99 5.98
CA GLU A 6 -4.26 7.71 7.21
C GLU A 6 -5.78 7.72 7.46
N ARG A 7 -6.21 7.33 8.67
CA ARG A 7 -7.63 7.22 9.01
C ARG A 7 -7.92 7.66 10.44
N ILE A 8 -9.18 8.06 10.68
CA ILE A 8 -9.69 8.32 12.02
C ILE A 8 -10.45 7.08 12.49
N LEU A 9 -10.08 6.57 13.67
CA LEU A 9 -10.73 5.43 14.32
C LEU A 9 -12.02 5.86 15.02
N ALA A 10 -12.83 4.88 15.46
CA ALA A 10 -14.12 5.13 16.11
C ALA A 10 -14.01 5.91 17.44
N ASP A 11 -12.86 5.87 18.10
CA ASP A 11 -12.54 6.63 19.31
C ASP A 11 -11.99 8.04 19.01
N GLY A 12 -11.94 8.43 17.73
CA GLY A 12 -11.37 9.70 17.29
C GLY A 12 -9.84 9.69 17.14
N THR A 13 -9.17 8.60 17.45
CA THR A 13 -7.71 8.48 17.31
C THR A 13 -7.33 8.48 15.83
N HIS A 14 -6.27 9.23 15.50
CA HIS A 14 -5.66 9.19 14.18
C HIS A 14 -4.68 8.02 14.08
N ALA A 15 -4.88 7.14 13.10
CA ALA A 15 -4.07 5.96 12.88
C ALA A 15 -3.53 5.93 11.45
N ARG A 16 -2.31 5.44 11.29
CA ARG A 16 -1.66 5.27 9.99
C ARG A 16 -1.29 3.82 9.75
N THR A 17 -1.30 3.44 8.48
CA THR A 17 -0.67 2.20 8.04
C THR A 17 0.59 2.51 7.26
N HIS A 18 1.68 1.88 7.64
CA HIS A 18 3.00 2.07 7.07
C HIS A 18 3.48 0.81 6.34
N VAL A 19 4.36 1.01 5.36
CA VAL A 19 5.12 -0.05 4.71
C VAL A 19 6.62 0.20 4.84
N THR A 20 7.37 -0.88 5.09
CA THR A 20 8.83 -0.91 5.03
C THR A 20 9.32 -2.07 4.18
N VAL A 21 10.46 -1.91 3.51
CA VAL A 21 11.12 -3.00 2.78
C VAL A 21 12.02 -3.79 3.73
N LEU A 22 11.97 -5.12 3.63
CA LEU A 22 12.79 -6.07 4.37
C LEU A 22 13.27 -7.16 3.40
N GLY A 23 14.45 -6.98 2.80
CA GLY A 23 14.89 -7.87 1.73
C GLY A 23 13.87 -7.87 0.58
N ASP A 24 13.42 -9.05 0.16
CA ASP A 24 12.43 -9.31 -0.90
C ASP A 24 10.96 -9.22 -0.43
N ARG A 25 10.75 -8.77 0.81
CA ARG A 25 9.42 -8.62 1.43
C ARG A 25 9.14 -7.18 1.81
N VAL A 26 7.87 -6.92 2.04
CA VAL A 26 7.39 -5.70 2.65
C VAL A 26 6.74 -6.02 4.00
N ARG A 27 7.05 -5.23 5.02
CA ARG A 27 6.35 -5.27 6.29
C ARG A 27 5.28 -4.19 6.30
N ILE A 28 4.05 -4.60 6.54
CA ILE A 28 2.92 -3.72 6.81
C ILE A 28 2.83 -3.56 8.32
N ARG A 29 2.76 -2.31 8.80
CA ARG A 29 2.58 -1.99 10.21
C ARG A 29 1.50 -0.94 10.36
N ASP A 30 0.46 -1.29 11.07
CA ASP A 30 -0.58 -0.39 11.49
C ASP A 30 -0.28 0.17 12.88
N ASP A 31 -0.61 1.43 13.10
CA ASP A 31 -0.53 2.05 14.42
C ASP A 31 -1.52 1.41 15.40
N ASP A 32 -2.59 0.76 14.89
CA ASP A 32 -3.53 -0.03 15.71
C ASP A 32 -3.00 -1.39 16.20
N GLY A 33 -1.75 -1.72 15.89
CA GLY A 33 -1.05 -2.91 16.36
C GLY A 33 -1.02 -4.07 15.35
N THR A 34 -1.81 -4.01 14.27
CA THR A 34 -1.72 -5.02 13.19
C THR A 34 -0.37 -4.93 12.50
N SER A 35 0.38 -6.03 12.39
CA SER A 35 1.62 -6.03 11.62
C SER A 35 1.93 -7.39 11.01
N GLY A 36 2.58 -7.41 9.84
CA GLY A 36 2.98 -8.66 9.19
C GLY A 36 3.75 -8.43 7.89
N GLU A 37 4.28 -9.51 7.33
CA GLU A 37 5.15 -9.46 6.15
C GLU A 37 4.48 -10.09 4.93
N LEU A 38 4.49 -9.37 3.82
CA LEU A 38 4.01 -9.81 2.51
C LEU A 38 5.18 -9.87 1.54
N SER A 39 5.12 -10.76 0.55
CA SER A 39 6.08 -10.72 -0.55
C SER A 39 5.84 -9.49 -1.44
N VAL A 40 6.87 -9.01 -2.14
CA VAL A 40 6.70 -7.96 -3.16
C VAL A 40 5.71 -8.40 -4.24
N ALA A 41 5.66 -9.70 -4.57
CA ALA A 41 4.67 -10.26 -5.49
C ALA A 41 3.21 -10.15 -4.99
N ALA A 42 2.98 -10.23 -3.67
CA ALA A 42 1.64 -10.02 -3.10
C ALA A 42 1.22 -8.55 -3.24
N LEU A 43 2.14 -7.61 -2.99
CA LEU A 43 1.91 -6.18 -3.23
C LEU A 43 1.62 -5.91 -4.72
N ASP A 44 2.42 -6.47 -5.64
CA ASP A 44 2.22 -6.32 -7.08
C ASP A 44 0.84 -6.84 -7.54
N LYS A 45 0.39 -7.99 -7.01
CA LYS A 45 -0.97 -8.51 -7.28
C LYS A 45 -2.07 -7.59 -6.79
N VAL A 46 -1.92 -7.01 -5.59
CA VAL A 46 -2.89 -6.04 -5.05
C VAL A 46 -2.93 -4.80 -5.93
N MET A 47 -1.77 -4.24 -6.27
CA MET A 47 -1.68 -3.06 -7.15
C MET A 47 -2.24 -3.33 -8.54
N THR A 48 -1.97 -4.51 -9.12
CA THR A 48 -2.54 -4.90 -10.42
C THR A 48 -4.06 -5.10 -10.36
N ARG A 49 -4.60 -5.56 -9.23
CA ARG A 49 -6.03 -5.77 -9.06
C ARG A 49 -6.81 -4.45 -8.96
N TYR A 50 -6.30 -3.49 -8.20
CA TYR A 50 -7.00 -2.24 -7.90
C TYR A 50 -6.54 -1.06 -8.74
N GLY A 51 -5.37 -1.17 -9.35
CA GLY A 51 -4.73 -0.12 -10.12
C GLY A 51 -5.36 0.10 -11.48
N ARG A 52 -5.21 1.33 -11.94
CA ARG A 52 -5.40 1.75 -13.33
C ARG A 52 -4.10 2.36 -13.83
N GLU A 53 -3.84 2.21 -15.13
CA GLU A 53 -2.69 2.87 -15.75
C GLU A 53 -2.78 4.37 -15.51
N LEU A 54 -1.66 4.95 -15.07
CA LEU A 54 -1.57 6.38 -14.84
C LEU A 54 -1.39 7.11 -16.18
N GLU A 55 -2.12 8.21 -16.37
CA GLU A 55 -1.92 9.07 -17.52
C GLU A 55 -0.50 9.68 -17.50
N ARG A 56 0.19 9.61 -18.64
CA ARG A 56 1.62 9.94 -18.77
C ARG A 56 1.99 11.38 -18.44
N GLU A 57 1.01 12.30 -18.40
CA GLU A 57 1.24 13.73 -18.19
C GLU A 57 1.15 14.15 -16.71
N ILE A 58 0.85 13.22 -15.79
CA ILE A 58 0.73 13.54 -14.37
C ILE A 58 2.12 13.56 -13.72
N PRO A 59 2.61 14.72 -13.22
CA PRO A 59 3.87 14.77 -12.50
C PRO A 59 3.74 13.98 -11.19
N LEU A 60 4.65 13.02 -11.00
CA LEU A 60 4.69 12.17 -9.82
C LEU A 60 5.62 12.75 -8.75
N ASP A 61 5.10 13.71 -8.00
CA ASP A 61 5.75 14.25 -6.82
C ASP A 61 5.24 13.53 -5.55
N GLY A 62 6.14 13.21 -4.62
CA GLY A 62 5.77 12.58 -3.36
C GLY A 62 6.80 11.62 -2.79
N GLU A 63 6.55 11.18 -1.56
CA GLU A 63 7.36 10.17 -0.88
C GLU A 63 7.28 8.84 -1.64
N ALA A 64 8.43 8.19 -1.81
CA ALA A 64 8.53 6.92 -2.50
C ALA A 64 9.40 5.94 -1.73
N LEU A 65 9.15 4.67 -1.98
CA LEU A 65 9.84 3.53 -1.43
C LEU A 65 10.30 2.66 -2.60
N ASP A 66 11.61 2.54 -2.79
CA ASP A 66 12.21 1.63 -3.75
C ASP A 66 12.24 0.20 -3.17
N LEU A 67 11.91 -0.80 -4.00
CA LEU A 67 11.86 -2.22 -3.64
C LEU A 67 12.81 -3.03 -4.54
N PRO A 68 13.24 -4.23 -4.11
CA PRO A 68 14.09 -5.08 -4.92
C PRO A 68 13.47 -5.41 -6.27
N GLY A 69 14.31 -5.62 -7.28
CA GLY A 69 13.87 -5.90 -8.64
C GLY A 69 13.52 -4.65 -9.44
N GLY A 70 13.73 -3.45 -8.91
CA GLY A 70 13.48 -2.19 -9.62
C GLY A 70 12.03 -1.72 -9.55
N TYR A 71 11.23 -2.28 -8.64
CA TYR A 71 9.90 -1.78 -8.35
C TYR A 71 9.97 -0.54 -7.45
N ARG A 72 8.97 0.34 -7.56
CA ARG A 72 8.85 1.51 -6.71
C ARG A 72 7.39 1.77 -6.34
N LEU A 73 7.15 2.03 -5.06
CA LEU A 73 5.85 2.43 -4.55
C LEU A 73 5.91 3.88 -4.11
N ARG A 74 4.96 4.70 -4.56
CA ARG A 74 4.91 6.13 -4.27
C ARG A 74 3.56 6.51 -3.69
N ARG A 75 3.55 7.38 -2.69
CA ARG A 75 2.33 8.08 -2.27
C ARG A 75 2.18 9.34 -3.10
N PHE A 76 1.01 9.50 -3.70
CA PHE A 76 0.67 10.61 -4.57
C PHE A 76 -0.65 11.23 -4.11
N ARG A 77 -0.67 12.54 -3.90
CA ARG A 77 -1.90 13.25 -3.55
C ARG A 77 -2.41 14.03 -4.75
N TYR A 78 -3.53 13.58 -5.30
CA TYR A 78 -4.13 14.27 -6.44
C TYR A 78 -5.17 15.27 -5.97
N HIS A 79 -5.00 16.53 -6.37
CA HIS A 79 -5.97 17.59 -6.18
C HIS A 79 -6.58 17.93 -7.54
N ALA A 80 -7.71 17.31 -7.88
CA ALA A 80 -8.52 17.82 -8.98
C ALA A 80 -9.12 19.17 -8.57
N ILE A 81 -9.28 20.08 -9.54
CA ILE A 81 -9.77 21.45 -9.35
C ILE A 81 -11.13 21.50 -8.62
N VAL A 82 -11.92 20.42 -8.70
CA VAL A 82 -13.25 20.31 -8.11
C VAL A 82 -13.36 19.26 -6.99
N ASP A 83 -12.29 18.54 -6.67
CA ASP A 83 -12.31 17.52 -5.61
C ASP A 83 -11.97 18.19 -4.27
N THR A 84 -13.01 18.51 -3.50
CA THR A 84 -12.88 19.12 -2.17
C THR A 84 -12.15 18.22 -1.17
N GLU A 85 -12.09 16.92 -1.44
CA GLU A 85 -11.39 15.92 -0.65
C GLU A 85 -10.27 15.31 -1.50
N GLY A 86 -9.10 15.94 -1.51
CA GLY A 86 -7.94 15.39 -2.22
C GLY A 86 -7.68 13.95 -1.79
N ARG A 87 -7.75 13.02 -2.75
CA ARG A 87 -7.57 11.58 -2.51
C ARG A 87 -6.09 11.23 -2.46
N ASP A 88 -5.73 10.42 -1.48
CA ASP A 88 -4.42 9.77 -1.44
C ASP A 88 -4.42 8.56 -2.37
N TYR A 89 -3.50 8.56 -3.33
CA TYR A 89 -3.22 7.47 -4.24
C TYR A 89 -1.88 6.82 -3.91
N LEU A 90 -1.79 5.54 -4.24
CA LEU A 90 -0.53 4.82 -4.34
C LEU A 90 -0.24 4.56 -5.81
N VAL A 91 0.98 4.87 -6.21
CA VAL A 91 1.48 4.63 -7.57
C VAL A 91 2.53 3.53 -7.51
N TRP A 92 2.32 2.50 -8.31
CA TRP A 92 3.17 1.32 -8.43
C TRP A 92 3.89 1.33 -9.77
N GLU A 93 5.20 1.55 -9.72
CA GLU A 93 6.08 1.58 -10.86
C GLU A 93 6.76 0.21 -10.97
N ARG A 94 6.58 -0.45 -12.13
CA ARG A 94 7.14 -1.77 -12.41
C ARG A 94 8.27 -1.64 -13.43
N PRO A 95 9.33 -2.46 -13.34
CA PRO A 95 10.37 -2.48 -14.38
C PRO A 95 9.77 -2.73 -15.76
N GLY A 96 9.92 -1.77 -16.67
CA GLY A 96 9.47 -1.88 -18.06
C GLY A 96 7.94 -1.86 -18.28
N GLY A 97 7.15 -1.56 -17.26
CA GLY A 97 5.69 -1.47 -17.36
C GLY A 97 5.16 -0.07 -17.06
N GLU A 98 3.95 0.22 -17.54
CA GLU A 98 3.26 1.47 -17.20
C GLU A 98 2.93 1.52 -15.69
N PRO A 99 3.11 2.69 -15.03
CA PRO A 99 2.76 2.87 -13.63
C PRO A 99 1.27 2.64 -13.38
N LEU A 100 0.94 2.01 -12.26
CA LEU A 100 -0.44 1.79 -11.83
C LEU A 100 -0.79 2.68 -10.65
N ALA A 101 -1.85 3.46 -10.74
CA ALA A 101 -2.39 4.25 -9.65
C ALA A 101 -3.64 3.59 -9.05
N ALA A 102 -3.70 3.51 -7.73
CA ALA A 102 -4.85 3.00 -6.98
C ALA A 102 -5.12 3.87 -5.76
N VAL A 103 -6.37 3.94 -5.30
CA VAL A 103 -6.71 4.67 -4.07
C VAL A 103 -6.03 4.01 -2.87
N GLY A 104 -5.28 4.79 -2.09
CA GLY A 104 -4.42 4.31 -1.00
C GLY A 104 -5.20 3.51 0.05
N ALA A 105 -6.37 4.00 0.46
CA ALA A 105 -7.24 3.31 1.41
C ALA A 105 -7.66 1.90 0.93
N MET A 106 -7.99 1.74 -0.36
CA MET A 106 -8.40 0.44 -0.91
C MET A 106 -7.25 -0.57 -0.93
N VAL A 107 -6.08 -0.14 -1.41
CA VAL A 107 -4.86 -0.97 -1.42
C VAL A 107 -4.47 -1.36 -0.01
N THR A 108 -4.49 -0.41 0.91
CA THR A 108 -4.12 -0.63 2.31
C THR A 108 -5.04 -1.63 2.99
N ALA A 109 -6.36 -1.50 2.80
CA ALA A 109 -7.33 -2.46 3.34
C ALA A 109 -7.06 -3.89 2.81
N ALA A 110 -6.75 -4.04 1.52
CA ALA A 110 -6.43 -5.34 0.93
C ALA A 110 -5.12 -5.93 1.51
N LEU A 111 -4.07 -5.11 1.68
CA LEU A 111 -2.80 -5.56 2.27
C LEU A 111 -2.98 -5.97 3.74
N ARG A 112 -3.72 -5.20 4.52
CA ARG A 112 -4.05 -5.53 5.92
C ARG A 112 -4.81 -6.85 6.01
N TYR A 113 -5.78 -7.06 5.13
CA TYR A 113 -6.51 -8.33 5.06
C TYR A 113 -5.57 -9.52 4.78
N LEU A 114 -4.65 -9.38 3.82
CA LEU A 114 -3.67 -10.44 3.53
C LEU A 114 -2.77 -10.76 4.72
N VAL A 115 -2.33 -9.73 5.46
CA VAL A 115 -1.55 -9.91 6.70
C VAL A 115 -2.33 -10.73 7.72
N LEU A 116 -3.55 -10.31 8.04
CA LEU A 116 -4.40 -11.00 9.02
C LEU A 116 -4.69 -12.44 8.60
N ARG A 117 -4.92 -12.67 7.31
CA ARG A 117 -5.20 -14.00 6.78
C ARG A 117 -4.02 -14.96 6.93
N ILE A 118 -2.81 -14.53 6.57
CA ILE A 118 -1.59 -15.37 6.70
C ILE A 118 -1.31 -15.67 8.19
N GLN A 119 -1.54 -14.70 9.07
CA GLN A 119 -1.38 -14.91 10.51
C GLN A 119 -2.37 -15.94 11.06
N GLY A 120 -3.64 -15.86 10.65
CA GLY A 120 -4.64 -16.85 11.01
C GLY A 120 -4.29 -18.26 10.52
N GLU A 121 -3.75 -18.38 9.31
CA GLU A 121 -3.28 -19.66 8.76
C GLU A 121 -2.13 -20.26 9.60
N HIS A 122 -1.12 -19.46 10.00
CA HIS A 122 -0.02 -19.94 10.85
C HIS A 122 -0.43 -20.32 12.27
N SER A 123 -1.44 -19.64 12.84
CA SER A 123 -1.96 -19.99 14.17
C SER A 123 -2.66 -21.35 14.18
N GLN A 124 -3.32 -21.75 13.09
CA GLN A 124 -4.00 -23.04 13.00
C GLN A 124 -3.04 -24.22 12.78
N GLU A 125 -1.96 -24.02 12.02
CA GLU A 125 -0.92 -25.05 11.81
C GLU A 125 -0.13 -25.36 13.07
N SER A 126 -0.03 -24.42 14.01
CA SER A 126 0.69 -24.61 15.28
C SER A 126 -0.11 -25.39 16.34
N GLU A 127 -1.42 -25.58 16.12
CA GLU A 127 -2.34 -26.27 17.03
C GLU A 127 -2.64 -27.73 16.62
N THR A 128 -2.08 -28.20 15.50
CA THR A 128 -2.29 -29.56 14.93
C THR A 128 -1.04 -30.42 15.06
#